data_AF-A0A7H8R8U1-F1
#
_entry.id   AF-A0A7H8R8U1-F1
#
_cell.length_a   1.000
_cell.length_b   1.000
_cell.length_c   1.000
_cell.angle_alpha   90.00
_cell.angle_beta   90.00
_cell.angle_gamma   90.00
#
_symmetry.space_group_name_H-M   'P 1'
#
loop_
_entity.id
_entity.type
_entity.pdbx_description
1 polymer ?
#
loop_
_entity_poly.entity_id
_entity_poly.type
_entity_poly.pdbx_seq_one_letter_code
_entity_poly.pdbx_strand_id
1 'polypeptide(L)'
;MSQSQLSDFTSSLYSGDIDDLPSLSTQQITPSASHHTIDSGFHRPDDLLVPPSLIRVGPDRRNRFVLYDKMSHNEFIDWWLQTDYGRKRKINWDSHRHTVIWNSYNQVAEGVDGTPKVMCKRCGKILEHPYSLSLNSSGKAQYHGTSTIQKHLKTAGCLRSEKGKKAEITKFLQKEVCFRL
;
A
#
# COMPACT_ATOMS: atom_id res chain seq x y z
N MET A 1 -20.59 -16.61 49.14
CA MET A 1 -20.54 -15.35 49.93
C MET A 1 -19.12 -14.81 49.89
N SER A 2 -18.96 -13.48 49.97
CA SER A 2 -17.75 -12.63 49.77
C SER A 2 -17.42 -12.33 48.30
N GLN A 3 -17.89 -11.22 47.70
CA GLN A 3 -17.59 -9.78 47.90
C GLN A 3 -16.12 -9.45 47.58
N SER A 4 -15.84 -8.81 46.43
CA SER A 4 -15.53 -7.37 46.24
C SER A 4 -14.17 -6.98 46.87
N GLN A 5 -13.28 -6.22 46.24
CA GLN A 5 -13.47 -4.85 45.78
C GLN A 5 -12.43 -4.42 44.73
N LEU A 6 -12.89 -3.63 43.76
CA LEU A 6 -12.11 -2.63 43.02
C LEU A 6 -11.67 -1.55 44.01
N SER A 7 -10.46 -1.00 43.85
CA SER A 7 -10.07 0.23 44.54
C SER A 7 -9.64 1.28 43.52
N ASP A 8 -10.18 2.46 43.78
CA ASP A 8 -10.21 3.65 42.94
C ASP A 8 -8.92 4.47 43.00
N PHE A 9 -8.81 5.33 41.98
CA PHE A 9 -8.01 6.55 41.92
C PHE A 9 -7.88 7.31 43.25
N THR A 10 -6.71 7.91 43.51
CA THR A 10 -6.55 9.38 43.62
C THR A 10 -5.10 9.82 43.82
N SER A 11 -4.69 10.79 42.99
CA SER A 11 -3.82 11.96 43.20
C SER A 11 -2.75 12.00 44.30
N SER A 12 -1.52 12.31 43.87
CA SER A 12 -0.62 13.21 44.61
C SER A 12 0.21 14.04 43.64
N LEU A 13 -0.33 15.20 43.27
CA LEU A 13 0.41 16.36 42.77
C LEU A 13 0.99 17.13 43.97
N TYR A 14 2.10 17.83 43.71
CA TYR A 14 2.85 18.78 44.56
C TYR A 14 4.03 18.24 45.40
N SER A 15 5.24 18.50 44.90
CA SER A 15 6.22 19.34 45.61
C SER A 15 7.32 19.72 44.63
N GLY A 16 7.20 20.91 44.06
CA GLY A 16 8.26 21.59 43.33
C GLY A 16 8.28 23.01 43.85
N ASP A 17 9.35 23.34 44.54
CA ASP A 17 9.52 24.52 45.40
C ASP A 17 9.25 25.85 44.68
N ILE A 18 8.59 26.74 45.41
CA ILE A 18 8.30 28.11 45.05
C ILE A 18 9.34 28.97 45.74
N ASP A 19 10.21 29.62 44.98
CA ASP A 19 10.86 30.85 45.43
C ASP A 19 11.01 31.82 44.25
N ASP A 20 10.72 33.08 44.57
CA ASP A 20 10.97 34.32 43.83
C ASP A 20 10.01 34.73 42.69
N LEU A 21 9.00 35.52 43.10
CA LEU A 21 8.33 36.54 42.29
C LEU A 21 9.09 37.88 42.42
N PRO A 22 9.07 38.70 41.35
CA PRO A 22 8.35 39.95 41.54
C PRO A 22 7.40 40.33 40.38
N SER A 23 6.19 40.70 40.82
CA SER A 23 5.29 41.77 40.36
C SER A 23 4.90 41.92 38.88
N LEU A 24 3.60 41.70 38.68
CA LEU A 24 2.66 42.26 37.70
C LEU A 24 3.17 43.38 36.76
N SER A 25 2.86 43.20 35.47
CA SER A 25 2.25 44.27 34.67
C SER A 25 1.27 43.69 33.65
N THR A 26 -0.01 44.02 33.84
CA THR A 26 -1.12 43.73 32.96
C THR A 26 -1.06 44.63 31.73
N GLN A 27 -1.00 44.06 30.53
CA GLN A 27 -1.46 44.74 29.32
C GLN A 27 -2.38 43.82 28.51
N GLN A 28 -3.67 44.17 28.54
CA GLN A 28 -4.68 43.69 27.60
C GLN A 28 -4.41 44.32 26.23
N ILE A 29 -4.21 43.50 25.19
CA ILE A 29 -4.40 43.94 23.80
C ILE A 29 -5.13 42.83 23.03
N THR A 30 -6.14 43.26 22.29
CA THR A 30 -7.19 42.62 21.50
C THR A 30 -6.79 41.47 20.55
N PRO A 31 -7.74 40.57 20.19
CA PRO A 31 -7.52 39.54 19.18
C PRO A 31 -7.60 40.17 17.78
N SER A 32 -6.45 40.41 17.15
CA SER A 32 -6.42 40.73 15.73
C SER A 32 -6.37 39.42 14.93
N ALA A 33 -7.46 39.16 14.22
CA ALA A 33 -7.58 38.08 13.27
C ALA A 33 -6.46 38.14 12.22
N SER A 34 -5.67 37.07 12.14
CA SER A 34 -4.98 36.69 10.91
C SER A 34 -4.89 35.17 10.85
N HIS A 35 -6.01 34.53 10.52
CA HIS A 35 -5.97 33.15 10.05
C HIS A 35 -5.42 33.17 8.63
N HIS A 36 -4.10 33.24 8.49
CA HIS A 36 -3.46 32.89 7.23
C HIS A 36 -3.30 31.37 7.19
N THR A 37 -4.11 30.82 6.29
CA THR A 37 -4.14 29.49 5.72
C THR A 37 -2.76 28.84 5.64
N ILE A 38 -2.56 27.77 6.41
CA ILE A 38 -1.67 26.69 5.99
C ILE A 38 -2.58 25.47 5.84
N ASP A 39 -3.22 25.41 4.67
CA ASP A 39 -3.77 24.19 4.12
C ASP A 39 -2.58 23.27 3.83
N SER A 40 -2.08 22.64 4.90
CA SER A 40 -1.17 21.52 4.80
C SER A 40 -1.98 20.35 4.26
N GLY A 41 -2.24 20.38 2.96
CA GLY A 41 -2.67 19.22 2.22
C GLY A 41 -1.72 18.08 2.57
N PHE A 42 -2.25 17.05 3.23
CA PHE A 42 -1.55 15.79 3.50
C PHE A 42 -1.32 15.05 2.18
N HIS A 43 -0.51 15.62 1.29
CA HIS A 43 0.07 14.90 0.17
C HIS A 43 1.29 14.17 0.70
N ARG A 44 1.09 12.88 0.97
CA ARG A 44 2.16 11.93 1.21
C ARG A 44 3.15 12.01 0.03
N PRO A 45 4.45 12.21 0.26
CA PRO A 45 5.45 12.35 -0.81
C PRO A 45 5.59 11.12 -1.74
N ASP A 46 5.00 9.98 -1.38
CA ASP A 46 5.21 8.70 -2.07
C ASP A 46 4.52 8.59 -3.43
N ASP A 47 3.49 9.40 -3.73
CA ASP A 47 2.76 9.24 -4.99
C ASP A 47 3.54 9.71 -6.23
N LEU A 48 4.62 10.48 -6.06
CA LEU A 48 5.45 10.95 -7.17
C LEU A 48 6.60 9.99 -7.56
N LEU A 49 6.77 8.86 -6.86
CA LEU A 49 7.87 7.91 -7.16
C LEU A 49 7.60 6.99 -8.35
N VAL A 50 6.34 6.76 -8.73
CA VAL A 50 6.01 5.92 -9.89
C VAL A 50 5.95 6.80 -11.14
N PRO A 51 6.76 6.53 -12.18
CA PRO A 51 6.68 7.23 -13.46
C PRO A 51 5.24 7.27 -14.03
N PRO A 52 4.76 8.41 -14.54
CA PRO A 52 3.39 8.55 -15.06
C PRO A 52 3.06 7.63 -16.26
N SER A 53 4.09 7.23 -16.97
CA SER A 53 4.09 6.26 -18.08
C SER A 53 3.77 4.83 -17.62
N LEU A 54 4.04 4.48 -16.36
CA LEU A 54 3.70 3.18 -15.81
C LEU A 54 2.23 3.13 -15.38
N ILE A 55 1.55 2.08 -15.84
CA ILE A 55 0.12 1.89 -15.60
C ILE A 55 -0.10 1.48 -14.14
N ARG A 56 -0.93 2.25 -13.44
CA ARG A 56 -1.44 1.90 -12.11
C ARG A 56 -2.76 1.13 -12.21
N VAL A 57 -2.90 0.07 -11.42
CA VAL A 57 -4.06 -0.84 -11.37
C VAL A 57 -4.41 -1.20 -9.93
N GLY A 58 -5.63 -1.65 -9.70
CA GLY A 58 -6.04 -2.26 -8.44
C GLY A 58 -7.55 -2.34 -8.30
N PRO A 59 -8.06 -3.23 -7.42
CA PRO A 59 -9.50 -3.32 -7.16
C PRO A 59 -10.06 -2.08 -6.43
N ASP A 60 -9.19 -1.26 -5.83
CA ASP A 60 -9.53 -0.05 -5.10
C ASP A 60 -9.28 1.20 -5.97
N ARG A 61 -10.00 2.29 -5.69
CA ARG A 61 -9.90 3.57 -6.42
C ARG A 61 -8.52 4.22 -6.35
N ARG A 62 -7.70 3.78 -5.40
CA ARG A 62 -6.32 4.27 -5.20
C ARG A 62 -5.31 3.66 -6.17
N ASN A 63 -5.67 2.64 -6.96
CA ASN A 63 -4.80 1.99 -7.95
C ASN A 63 -3.36 1.76 -7.44
N ARG A 64 -3.22 1.16 -6.25
CA ARG A 64 -1.96 1.09 -5.50
C ARG A 64 -0.89 0.18 -6.12
N PHE A 65 -1.18 -0.48 -7.23
CA PHE A 65 -0.27 -1.44 -7.85
C PHE A 65 0.19 -0.94 -9.22
N VAL A 66 1.46 -1.12 -9.52
CA VAL A 66 2.06 -0.79 -10.81
C VAL A 66 2.12 -2.05 -11.66
N LEU A 67 1.55 -2.00 -12.85
CA LEU A 67 1.46 -3.12 -13.78
C LEU A 67 2.81 -3.38 -14.45
N TYR A 68 3.29 -4.62 -14.39
CA TYR A 68 4.37 -5.07 -15.25
C TYR A 68 3.80 -5.44 -16.62
N ASP A 69 4.28 -4.74 -17.66
CA ASP A 69 4.03 -5.07 -19.05
C ASP A 69 5.36 -5.22 -19.81
N LYS A 70 5.37 -6.07 -20.84
CA LYS A 70 6.56 -6.34 -21.66
C LYS A 70 6.97 -5.10 -22.45
N MET A 71 6.01 -4.29 -22.88
CA MET A 71 6.27 -3.06 -23.63
C MET A 71 6.94 -1.98 -22.79
N SER A 72 6.65 -1.94 -21.49
CA SER A 72 7.24 -0.99 -20.53
C SER A 72 8.28 -1.66 -19.62
N HIS A 73 8.91 -2.76 -20.07
CA HIS A 73 9.81 -3.58 -19.25
C HIS A 73 10.93 -2.75 -18.61
N ASN A 74 11.72 -2.04 -19.43
CA ASN A 74 12.88 -1.30 -18.95
C ASN A 74 12.48 -0.25 -17.89
N GLU A 75 11.49 0.57 -18.21
CA GLU A 75 11.00 1.60 -17.30
C GLU A 75 10.42 1.03 -15.99
N PHE A 76 9.69 -0.07 -16.09
CA PHE A 76 9.19 -0.77 -14.91
C PHE A 76 10.35 -1.28 -14.05
N ILE A 77 11.36 -1.91 -14.65
CA ILE A 77 12.52 -2.44 -13.93
C ILE A 77 13.34 -1.32 -13.31
N ASP A 78 13.58 -0.22 -14.03
CA ASP A 78 14.32 0.94 -13.55
C ASP A 78 13.62 1.58 -12.35
N TRP A 79 12.31 1.77 -12.42
CA TRP A 79 11.51 2.20 -11.28
C TRP A 79 11.55 1.18 -10.14
N TRP A 80 11.30 -0.09 -10.43
CA TRP A 80 11.19 -1.12 -9.41
C TRP A 80 12.48 -1.32 -8.63
N LEU A 81 13.64 -1.25 -9.30
CA LEU A 81 14.95 -1.34 -8.66
C LEU A 81 15.25 -0.17 -7.71
N GLN A 82 14.52 0.95 -7.81
CA GLN A 82 14.64 2.07 -6.87
C GLN A 82 13.81 1.86 -5.59
N THR A 83 12.85 0.95 -5.61
CA THR A 83 11.98 0.64 -4.45
C THR A 83 12.71 -0.09 -3.33
N ASP A 84 12.15 -0.06 -2.12
CA ASP A 84 12.71 -0.77 -0.97
C ASP A 84 12.85 -2.28 -1.19
N TYR A 85 11.88 -2.89 -1.87
CA TYR A 85 11.91 -4.31 -2.18
C TYR A 85 12.90 -4.60 -3.32
N GLY A 86 12.82 -3.86 -4.43
CA GLY A 86 13.62 -4.12 -5.63
C GLY A 86 15.12 -3.95 -5.39
N ARG A 87 15.53 -3.00 -4.55
CA ARG A 87 16.95 -2.84 -4.13
C ARG A 87 17.52 -4.07 -3.42
N LYS A 88 16.69 -4.82 -2.70
CA LYS A 88 17.12 -5.88 -1.77
C LYS A 88 16.91 -7.29 -2.30
N ARG A 89 16.14 -7.45 -3.37
CA ARG A 89 15.62 -8.75 -3.82
C ARG A 89 15.66 -8.85 -5.33
N LYS A 90 16.00 -10.04 -5.82
CA LYS A 90 15.97 -10.35 -7.25
C LYS A 90 14.68 -11.07 -7.60
N ILE A 91 13.96 -10.56 -8.60
CA ILE A 91 12.80 -11.22 -9.19
C ILE A 91 12.94 -11.22 -10.69
N ASN A 92 12.70 -12.39 -11.29
CA ASN A 92 12.65 -12.52 -12.73
C ASN A 92 11.25 -12.18 -13.24
N TRP A 93 11.01 -10.91 -13.53
CA TRP A 93 9.74 -10.40 -14.06
C TRP A 93 9.44 -10.92 -15.47
N ASP A 94 10.46 -11.20 -16.29
CA ASP A 94 10.30 -11.71 -17.65
C ASP A 94 10.44 -13.23 -17.75
N SER A 95 10.41 -13.96 -16.62
CA SER A 95 10.43 -15.42 -16.69
C SER A 95 9.22 -15.84 -17.54
N HIS A 96 9.46 -16.31 -18.76
CA HIS A 96 8.42 -16.76 -19.68
C HIS A 96 7.85 -18.07 -19.16
N ARG A 97 7.03 -17.92 -18.11
CA ARG A 97 5.77 -18.57 -17.76
C ARG A 97 5.37 -19.77 -18.62
N HIS A 98 6.17 -20.83 -18.62
CA HIS A 98 5.87 -22.12 -19.26
C HIS A 98 4.62 -22.81 -18.70
N THR A 99 4.00 -22.26 -17.64
CA THR A 99 2.81 -22.80 -17.02
C THR A 99 1.57 -21.99 -17.38
N VAL A 100 0.56 -22.67 -17.92
CA VAL A 100 -0.74 -22.14 -18.35
C VAL A 100 -1.41 -21.26 -17.29
N ILE A 101 -1.11 -21.48 -16.01
CA ILE A 101 -1.67 -20.74 -14.89
C ILE A 101 -1.47 -19.23 -15.01
N TRP A 102 -0.32 -18.81 -15.52
CA TRP A 102 0.03 -17.41 -15.59
C TRP A 102 -0.77 -16.61 -16.61
N ASN A 103 -1.40 -17.28 -17.57
CA ASN A 103 -2.32 -16.63 -18.50
C ASN A 103 -3.49 -15.97 -17.76
N SER A 104 -3.82 -16.44 -16.55
CA SER A 104 -4.91 -15.91 -15.71
C SER A 104 -4.49 -14.73 -14.82
N TYR A 105 -3.23 -14.28 -14.86
CA TYR A 105 -2.69 -13.29 -13.92
C TYR A 105 -1.84 -12.22 -14.61
N ASN A 106 -1.95 -10.98 -14.14
CA ASN A 106 -0.95 -9.95 -14.41
C ASN A 106 0.07 -9.93 -13.28
N GLN A 107 1.32 -9.64 -13.63
CA GLN A 107 2.33 -9.30 -12.62
C GLN A 107 2.19 -7.83 -12.27
N VAL A 108 2.25 -7.52 -10.98
CA VAL A 108 2.19 -6.14 -10.50
C VAL A 108 3.17 -5.98 -9.34
N ALA A 109 3.59 -4.75 -9.06
CA ALA A 109 4.31 -4.40 -7.83
C ALA A 109 3.48 -3.41 -7.01
N GLU A 110 3.55 -3.48 -5.69
CA GLU A 110 2.94 -2.46 -4.84
C GLU A 110 3.70 -1.14 -4.98
N GLY A 111 2.98 -0.03 -5.19
CA GLY A 111 3.59 1.26 -5.50
C GLY A 111 4.41 1.87 -4.36
N VAL A 112 4.13 1.45 -3.11
CA VAL A 112 4.77 2.02 -1.91
C VAL A 112 6.16 1.44 -1.69
N ASP A 113 6.29 0.12 -1.70
CA ASP A 113 7.53 -0.58 -1.33
C ASP A 113 8.12 -1.42 -2.48
N GLY A 114 7.41 -1.53 -3.61
CA GLY A 114 7.77 -2.39 -4.73
C GLY A 114 7.51 -3.87 -4.48
N THR A 115 6.76 -4.25 -3.45
CA THR A 115 6.53 -5.67 -3.17
C THR A 115 5.83 -6.33 -4.36
N PRO A 116 6.40 -7.41 -4.92
CA PRO A 116 5.84 -8.14 -6.06
C PRO A 116 4.52 -8.82 -5.67
N LYS A 117 3.51 -8.68 -6.52
CA LYS A 117 2.21 -9.36 -6.38
C LYS A 117 1.75 -9.87 -7.75
N VAL A 118 0.62 -10.55 -7.74
CA VAL A 118 -0.10 -10.88 -8.97
C VAL A 118 -1.56 -10.46 -8.86
N MET A 119 -2.11 -9.94 -9.95
CA MET A 119 -3.51 -9.57 -10.04
C MET A 119 -4.25 -10.58 -10.91
N CYS A 120 -5.31 -11.20 -10.38
CA CYS A 120 -6.15 -12.10 -11.16
C CYS A 120 -6.88 -11.32 -12.26
N LYS A 121 -6.77 -11.76 -13.52
CA LYS A 121 -7.46 -11.12 -14.64
C LYS A 121 -8.98 -11.26 -14.56
N ARG A 122 -9.49 -12.37 -14.00
CA ARG A 122 -10.94 -12.66 -13.88
C ARG A 122 -11.64 -11.78 -12.86
N CYS A 123 -11.04 -11.62 -11.68
CA CYS A 123 -11.72 -11.00 -10.53
C CYS A 123 -11.00 -9.79 -9.93
N GLY A 124 -9.82 -9.41 -10.44
CA GLY A 124 -9.01 -8.30 -9.93
C GLY A 124 -8.35 -8.54 -8.58
N LYS A 125 -8.50 -9.73 -7.97
CA LYS A 125 -7.91 -10.03 -6.67
C LYS A 125 -6.38 -10.01 -6.73
N ILE A 126 -5.77 -9.33 -5.78
CA ILE A 126 -4.32 -9.30 -5.56
C ILE A 126 -3.91 -10.47 -4.67
N LEU A 127 -2.85 -11.19 -5.08
CA LEU A 127 -2.27 -12.33 -4.38
C LEU A 127 -0.74 -12.17 -4.32
N GLU A 128 -0.11 -12.90 -3.40
CA GLU A 128 1.34 -12.96 -3.31
C GLU A 128 1.98 -13.50 -4.58
N HIS A 129 3.12 -12.94 -4.94
CA HIS A 129 3.89 -13.42 -6.09
C HIS A 129 4.49 -14.81 -5.78
N PRO A 130 4.40 -15.81 -6.68
CA PRO A 130 4.97 -17.13 -6.44
C PRO A 130 6.46 -17.13 -6.06
N TYR A 131 7.19 -16.14 -6.56
CA TYR A 131 8.63 -15.97 -6.31
C TYR A 131 8.95 -14.88 -5.28
N SER A 132 7.95 -14.36 -4.54
CA SER A 132 8.26 -13.60 -3.32
C SER A 132 8.61 -14.55 -2.18
N LEU A 133 9.51 -14.08 -1.31
CA LEU A 133 9.97 -14.81 -0.15
C LEU A 133 9.09 -14.47 1.06
N SER A 134 8.78 -15.49 1.86
CA SER A 134 8.15 -15.38 3.17
C SER A 134 8.93 -16.20 4.19
N LEU A 135 8.84 -15.84 5.47
CA LEU A 135 9.38 -16.67 6.53
C LEU A 135 8.38 -17.76 6.88
N ASN A 136 8.82 -19.01 6.91
CA ASN A 136 7.99 -20.11 7.40
C ASN A 136 8.01 -20.19 8.94
N SER A 137 7.24 -21.11 9.51
CA SER A 137 7.15 -21.31 10.97
C SER A 137 8.50 -21.62 11.64
N SER A 138 9.48 -22.11 10.88
CA SER A 138 10.85 -22.36 11.36
C SER A 138 11.81 -21.16 11.19
N GLY A 139 11.31 -20.00 10.74
CA GLY A 139 12.14 -18.82 10.47
C GLY A 139 12.99 -18.92 9.19
N LYS A 140 12.77 -19.93 8.34
CA LYS A 140 13.48 -20.08 7.07
C LYS A 140 12.74 -19.37 5.95
N ALA A 141 13.50 -18.70 5.07
CA ALA A 141 12.95 -18.08 3.88
C ALA A 141 12.45 -19.14 2.89
N GLN A 142 11.19 -19.01 2.47
CA GLN A 142 10.52 -19.91 1.54
C GLN A 142 9.69 -19.12 0.54
N TYR A 143 9.73 -19.54 -0.72
CA TYR A 143 8.87 -19.00 -1.77
C TYR A 143 7.39 -19.41 -1.55
N HIS A 144 6.46 -18.51 -1.85
CA HIS A 144 5.03 -18.86 -1.82
C HIS A 144 4.67 -19.98 -2.80
N GLY A 145 5.39 -20.06 -3.93
CA GLY A 145 5.09 -21.00 -4.99
C GLY A 145 3.75 -20.71 -5.69
N THR A 146 3.36 -21.59 -6.61
CA THR A 146 2.16 -21.39 -7.43
C THR A 146 0.86 -21.89 -6.79
N SER A 147 0.94 -22.54 -5.62
CA SER A 147 -0.21 -23.21 -5.00
C SER A 147 -1.35 -22.22 -4.67
N THR A 148 -1.02 -21.04 -4.16
CA THR A 148 -1.98 -19.98 -3.81
C THR A 148 -2.76 -19.50 -5.04
N ILE A 149 -2.03 -19.19 -6.12
CA ILE A 149 -2.64 -18.73 -7.36
C ILE A 149 -3.40 -19.87 -8.07
N GLN A 150 -3.01 -21.13 -7.88
CA GLN A 150 -3.73 -22.27 -8.45
C GLN A 150 -5.05 -22.53 -7.72
N LYS A 151 -5.03 -22.49 -6.38
CA LYS A 151 -6.24 -22.63 -5.55
C LYS A 151 -7.21 -21.49 -5.81
N HIS A 152 -6.72 -20.27 -5.99
CA HIS A 152 -7.56 -19.10 -6.24
C HIS A 152 -8.50 -19.28 -7.44
N LEU A 153 -8.00 -19.81 -8.57
CA LEU A 153 -8.80 -19.99 -9.79
C LEU A 153 -9.99 -20.93 -9.59
N LYS A 154 -9.95 -21.81 -8.58
CA LYS A 154 -11.01 -22.76 -8.25
C LYS A 154 -12.03 -22.20 -7.24
N THR A 155 -11.79 -21.00 -6.68
CA THR A 155 -12.70 -20.40 -5.70
C THR A 155 -14.00 -19.94 -6.37
N ALA A 156 -15.13 -20.12 -5.68
CA ALA A 156 -16.45 -19.71 -6.18
C ALA A 156 -16.51 -18.20 -6.51
N GLY A 157 -15.75 -17.35 -5.80
CA GLY A 157 -15.65 -15.92 -6.11
C GLY A 157 -14.97 -15.65 -7.45
N CYS A 158 -13.85 -16.32 -7.74
CA CYS A 158 -13.14 -16.19 -9.01
C CYS A 158 -13.99 -16.71 -10.18
N LEU A 159 -14.59 -17.89 -10.04
CA LEU A 159 -15.42 -18.52 -11.07
C LEU A 159 -16.68 -17.71 -11.41
N ARG A 160 -17.31 -17.08 -10.42
CA ARG A 160 -18.45 -16.18 -10.67
C ARG A 160 -18.04 -14.92 -11.43
N SER A 161 -16.82 -14.42 -11.21
CA SER A 161 -16.32 -13.21 -11.85
C SER A 161 -15.99 -13.42 -13.32
N GLU A 162 -15.54 -14.62 -13.70
CA GLU A 162 -15.30 -15.01 -15.09
C GLU A 162 -16.59 -15.03 -15.93
N LYS A 163 -17.70 -15.46 -15.33
CA LYS A 163 -19.02 -15.49 -15.98
C LYS A 163 -19.70 -14.12 -16.04
N GLY A 164 -19.23 -13.16 -15.24
CA GLY A 164 -19.76 -11.79 -15.22
C GLY A 164 -18.97 -10.87 -16.14
N LYS A 165 -19.59 -9.79 -16.64
CA LYS A 165 -18.95 -8.72 -17.46
C LYS A 165 -17.81 -7.95 -16.74
N LYS A 166 -17.21 -8.47 -15.65
CA LYS A 166 -16.17 -7.83 -14.83
C LYS A 166 -14.75 -8.34 -15.12
N ALA A 167 -14.59 -9.25 -16.08
CA ALA A 167 -13.34 -9.99 -16.32
C ALA A 167 -12.24 -9.23 -17.10
N GLU A 168 -12.37 -7.93 -17.31
CA GLU A 168 -11.40 -7.17 -18.11
C GLU A 168 -10.67 -6.14 -17.25
N ILE A 169 -9.33 -6.17 -17.31
CA ILE A 169 -8.42 -5.23 -16.65
C ILE A 169 -8.78 -3.79 -17.02
N THR A 170 -9.42 -3.58 -18.16
CA THR A 170 -9.95 -2.31 -18.67
C THR A 170 -10.77 -1.53 -17.64
N LYS A 171 -11.43 -2.21 -16.68
CA LYS A 171 -12.13 -1.54 -15.57
C LYS A 171 -11.22 -0.91 -14.52
N PHE A 172 -9.97 -1.34 -14.46
CA PHE A 172 -8.92 -0.89 -13.54
C PHE A 172 -7.85 -0.07 -14.25
N LEU A 173 -7.97 0.15 -15.57
CA LEU A 173 -7.10 1.04 -16.33
C LEU A 173 -7.72 2.44 -16.33
N GLN A 174 -7.24 3.32 -15.45
CA GLN A 174 -7.39 4.75 -15.70
C GLN A 174 -6.17 5.20 -16.51
N LYS A 175 -6.38 5.48 -17.80
CA LYS A 175 -5.46 6.34 -18.55
C LYS A 175 -5.70 7.75 -18.03
N GLU A 176 -4.83 8.23 -17.14
CA GLU A 176 -4.73 9.65 -16.82
C GLU A 176 -4.20 10.37 -18.06
N VAL A 177 -5.07 10.60 -19.06
CA VAL A 177 -4.76 11.53 -20.14
C VAL A 177 -5.14 12.91 -19.65
N CYS A 178 -4.25 13.53 -18.89
CA CYS A 178 -4.35 14.96 -18.60
C CYS A 178 -3.85 15.72 -19.83
N PHE A 179 -4.73 15.96 -20.82
CA PHE A 179 -4.52 17.03 -21.78
C PHE A 179 -4.69 18.35 -21.02
N ARG A 180 -3.58 18.99 -20.65
CA ARG A 180 -3.59 20.41 -20.33
C ARG A 180 -3.48 21.17 -21.64
N LEU A 181 -4.59 21.81 -22.04
CA LEU A 181 -4.63 22.86 -23.06
C LEU A 181 -4.02 24.14 -22.51
#